data_AF-A0A7Z7VMV7-F1
#
_entry.id   AF-A0A7Z7VMV7-F1
#
_cell.length_a   1.000
_cell.length_b   1.000
_cell.length_c   1.000
_cell.angle_alpha   90.00
_cell.angle_beta   90.00
_cell.angle_gamma   90.00
#
_symmetry.space_group_name_H-M   'P 1'
#
loop_
_entity.id
_entity.type
_entity.pdbx_description
1 polymer ?
#
loop_
_entity_poly.entity_id
_entity_poly.type
_entity_poly.pdbx_seq_one_letter_code
_entity_poly.pdbx_strand_id
1 'polypeptide(L)'
;MKKNILTLIVCFLPLFTYAGVKEQKKTCFFDNNELQVGETISIKDPILESRATLAYRKQGYTQEQIDEILRTEDWTTYVLVCTNTFVSSSNHTTDSSNVAAMLEYGDPVLVPLHHQVDWIDKLKKQSL
;
A
#
# COMPACT_ATOMS: atom_id res chain seq x y z
N MET A 1 21.97 -61.93 -42.66
CA MET A 1 20.61 -61.62 -42.15
C MET A 1 20.60 -61.69 -40.63
N LYS A 2 20.36 -60.56 -39.95
CA LYS A 2 19.90 -60.36 -38.53
C LYS A 2 20.18 -58.87 -38.19
N LYS A 3 19.22 -57.99 -38.49
CA LYS A 3 18.26 -57.32 -37.59
C LYS A 3 18.89 -56.33 -36.60
N ASN A 4 18.67 -55.04 -36.92
CA ASN A 4 18.29 -53.89 -36.09
C ASN A 4 18.28 -54.07 -34.57
N ILE A 5 18.73 -53.04 -33.84
CA ILE A 5 17.93 -52.29 -32.86
C ILE A 5 18.61 -50.93 -32.64
N LEU A 6 17.92 -49.88 -33.07
CA LEU A 6 18.21 -48.48 -32.81
C LEU A 6 17.59 -48.17 -31.43
N THR A 7 18.39 -48.19 -30.37
CA THR A 7 17.91 -47.89 -29.01
C THR A 7 17.83 -46.38 -28.83
N LEU A 8 16.63 -45.83 -29.02
CA LEU A 8 16.31 -44.44 -28.71
C LEU A 8 16.23 -44.30 -27.18
N ILE A 9 17.31 -43.82 -26.56
CA ILE A 9 17.31 -43.46 -25.14
C ILE A 9 16.57 -42.13 -25.02
N VAL A 10 15.27 -42.21 -24.77
CA VAL A 10 14.46 -41.08 -24.33
C VAL A 10 14.88 -40.78 -22.89
N CYS A 11 15.77 -39.81 -22.73
CA CYS A 11 16.08 -39.21 -21.44
C CYS A 11 14.82 -38.50 -20.92
N PHE A 12 14.05 -39.21 -20.09
CA PHE A 12 13.00 -38.63 -19.26
C PHE A 12 13.68 -37.69 -18.25
N LEU A 13 13.82 -36.42 -18.62
CA LEU A 13 14.13 -35.35 -17.69
C LEU A 13 12.96 -35.24 -16.71
N PRO A 14 13.15 -35.46 -15.41
CA PRO A 14 12.12 -35.14 -14.43
C PRO A 14 11.95 -33.62 -14.47
N LEU A 15 10.85 -33.18 -15.07
CA LEU A 15 10.30 -31.85 -14.87
C LEU A 15 10.05 -31.71 -13.36
N PHE A 16 11.01 -31.14 -12.66
CA PHE A 16 10.81 -30.57 -11.34
C PHE A 16 9.75 -29.48 -11.50
N THR A 17 8.47 -29.88 -11.37
CA THR A 17 7.38 -28.93 -11.18
C THR A 17 7.62 -28.31 -9.81
N TYR A 18 8.30 -27.18 -9.80
CA TYR A 18 8.32 -26.25 -8.68
C TYR A 18 6.86 -25.85 -8.47
N ALA A 19 6.16 -26.58 -7.62
CA ALA A 19 4.90 -26.13 -7.05
C ALA A 19 5.29 -24.98 -6.11
N GLY A 20 5.52 -23.80 -6.69
CA GLY A 20 5.67 -22.57 -5.94
C GLY A 20 4.39 -22.43 -5.14
N VAL A 21 4.49 -22.60 -3.84
CA VAL A 21 3.44 -22.22 -2.90
C VAL A 21 3.16 -20.77 -3.21
N LYS A 22 1.99 -20.49 -3.82
CA LYS A 22 1.53 -19.11 -3.99
C LYS A 22 1.25 -18.62 -2.59
N GLU A 23 2.26 -17.99 -1.98
CA GLU A 23 2.09 -17.25 -0.74
C GLU A 23 0.94 -16.27 -0.99
N GLN A 24 -0.16 -16.49 -0.27
CA GLN A 24 -1.36 -15.69 -0.42
C GLN A 24 -0.99 -14.31 0.13
N LYS A 25 -0.61 -13.39 -0.77
CA LYS A 25 -0.21 -12.03 -0.41
C LYS A 25 -1.36 -11.41 0.38
N LYS A 26 -1.07 -11.10 1.63
CA LYS A 26 -2.02 -10.43 2.53
C LYS A 26 -2.01 -8.95 2.16
N THR A 27 -3.19 -8.34 2.09
CA THR A 27 -3.36 -6.97 1.62
C THR A 27 -4.26 -6.17 2.54
N CYS A 28 -3.99 -4.88 2.66
CA CYS A 28 -4.87 -3.92 3.32
C CYS A 28 -5.81 -3.30 2.27
N PHE A 29 -6.96 -2.79 2.70
CA PHE A 29 -7.85 -2.00 1.85
C PHE A 29 -8.05 -0.61 2.44
N PHE A 30 -7.88 0.43 1.62
CA PHE A 30 -8.13 1.83 1.98
C PHE A 30 -8.77 2.56 0.80
N ASP A 31 -9.93 3.18 0.99
CA ASP A 31 -10.69 3.87 -0.07
C ASP A 31 -10.87 3.03 -1.36
N ASN A 32 -11.23 1.76 -1.20
CA ASN A 32 -11.36 0.76 -2.27
C ASN A 32 -10.07 0.42 -3.03
N ASN A 33 -8.91 0.91 -2.58
CA ASN A 33 -7.62 0.53 -3.11
C ASN A 33 -7.02 -0.62 -2.30
N GLU A 34 -6.50 -1.62 -2.99
CA GLU A 34 -5.74 -2.72 -2.41
C GLU A 34 -4.29 -2.28 -2.20
N LEU A 35 -3.77 -2.48 -0.99
CA LEU A 35 -2.40 -2.15 -0.58
C LEU A 35 -1.66 -3.43 -0.21
N GLN A 36 -0.49 -3.64 -0.79
CA GLN A 36 0.40 -4.72 -0.43
C GLN A 36 1.11 -4.42 0.91
N VAL A 37 1.47 -5.46 1.66
CA VAL A 37 2.28 -5.29 2.87
C VAL A 37 3.60 -4.57 2.54
N GLY A 38 3.90 -3.54 3.33
CA GLY A 38 5.04 -2.62 3.13
C GLY A 38 4.67 -1.36 2.35
N GLU A 39 3.53 -1.31 1.65
CA GLU A 39 3.08 -0.09 1.01
C GLU A 39 2.56 0.93 2.03
N THR A 40 2.71 2.20 1.68
CA THR A 40 2.35 3.32 2.52
C THR A 40 1.30 4.20 1.85
N ILE A 41 0.35 4.68 2.61
CA ILE A 41 -0.58 5.74 2.20
C ILE A 41 -0.42 6.95 3.10
N SER A 42 -0.75 8.12 2.57
CA SER A 42 -0.74 9.37 3.34
C SER A 42 -2.15 9.91 3.39
N ILE A 43 -2.65 10.18 4.60
CA ILE A 43 -3.97 10.75 4.85
C ILE A 43 -3.80 12.09 5.56
N LYS A 44 -4.67 13.06 5.29
CA LYS A 44 -4.71 14.29 6.08
C LYS A 44 -5.03 13.96 7.53
N ASP A 45 -4.50 14.75 8.46
CA ASP A 45 -4.89 14.61 9.87
C ASP A 45 -6.40 14.87 10.01
N PRO A 46 -7.23 13.85 10.35
CA PRO A 46 -8.67 14.00 10.39
C PRO A 46 -9.15 14.93 11.52
N ILE A 47 -8.37 15.06 12.61
CA ILE A 47 -8.67 15.98 13.70
C ILE A 47 -8.42 17.42 13.23
N LEU A 48 -7.30 17.66 12.55
CA LEU A 48 -6.98 18.98 12.01
C LEU A 48 -8.00 19.38 10.93
N GLU A 49 -8.34 18.46 10.02
CA GLU A 49 -9.30 18.69 8.95
C GLU A 49 -10.69 19.03 9.50
N SER A 50 -11.15 18.30 10.51
CA SER A 50 -12.41 18.58 11.21
C SER A 50 -12.42 19.96 11.88
N ARG A 51 -11.32 20.32 12.56
CA ARG A 51 -11.18 21.63 13.24
C ARG A 51 -11.15 22.79 12.24
N ALA A 52 -10.43 22.64 11.14
CA ALA A 52 -10.37 23.64 10.07
C ALA A 52 -11.75 23.82 9.41
N THR A 53 -12.43 22.73 9.09
CA THR A 53 -13.80 22.73 8.55
C THR A 53 -14.74 23.53 9.46
N LEU A 54 -14.70 23.28 10.77
CA LEU A 54 -15.51 24.00 11.73
C LEU A 54 -15.14 25.49 11.79
N ALA A 55 -13.85 25.83 11.74
CA ALA A 55 -13.37 27.21 11.78
C ALA A 55 -13.85 27.99 10.55
N TYR A 56 -13.71 27.43 9.34
CA TYR A 56 -14.18 28.08 8.10
C TYR A 56 -15.70 28.20 8.05
N ARG A 57 -16.44 27.18 8.51
CA ARG A 57 -17.90 27.28 8.62
C ARG A 57 -18.32 28.42 9.56
N LYS A 58 -17.62 28.61 10.69
CA LYS A 58 -17.87 29.74 11.62
C LYS A 58 -17.54 31.10 11.00
N GLN A 59 -16.66 31.14 9.99
CA GLN A 59 -16.34 32.36 9.24
C GLN A 59 -17.31 32.62 8.07
N GLY A 60 -18.30 31.74 7.85
CA GLY A 60 -19.35 31.92 6.84
C GLY A 60 -19.04 31.33 5.47
N TYR A 61 -18.00 30.50 5.34
CA TYR A 61 -17.71 29.80 4.08
C TYR A 61 -18.74 28.70 3.79
N THR A 62 -19.04 28.48 2.51
CA THR A 62 -19.87 27.35 2.07
C THR A 62 -19.09 26.04 2.10
N GLN A 63 -19.78 24.90 2.09
CA GLN A 63 -19.11 23.60 2.09
C GLN A 63 -18.19 23.43 0.86
N GLU A 64 -18.62 23.90 -0.31
CA GLU A 64 -17.84 23.82 -1.54
C GLU A 64 -16.55 24.65 -1.46
N GLN A 65 -16.59 25.82 -0.83
CA GLN A 65 -15.40 26.64 -0.61
C GLN A 65 -14.45 25.98 0.40
N ILE A 66 -15.01 25.38 1.45
CA ILE A 66 -14.23 24.64 2.43
C ILE A 66 -13.53 23.47 1.75
N ASP A 67 -14.26 22.65 0.99
CA ASP A 67 -13.72 21.50 0.28
C ASP A 67 -12.58 21.90 -0.67
N GLU A 68 -12.74 23.04 -1.37
CA GLU A 68 -11.67 23.58 -2.22
C GLU A 68 -10.44 24.01 -1.42
N ILE A 69 -10.60 24.73 -0.31
CA ILE A 69 -9.50 25.12 0.59
C ILE A 69 -8.80 23.88 1.15
N LEU A 70 -9.57 22.92 1.70
CA LEU A 70 -9.03 21.68 2.23
C LEU A 70 -8.25 20.92 1.14
N ARG A 71 -8.65 21.01 -0.13
CA ARG A 71 -7.99 20.36 -1.27
C ARG A 71 -6.68 21.04 -1.68
N THR A 72 -6.57 22.36 -1.59
CA THR A 72 -5.44 23.11 -2.15
C THR A 72 -4.37 23.51 -1.14
N GLU A 73 -4.71 23.62 0.13
CA GLU A 73 -3.79 24.07 1.19
C GLU A 73 -2.81 22.99 1.67
N ASP A 74 -1.76 23.42 2.36
CA ASP A 74 -0.77 22.55 2.98
C ASP A 74 -1.35 21.86 4.22
N TRP A 75 -1.19 20.53 4.32
CA TRP A 75 -1.71 19.72 5.43
C TRP A 75 -0.61 18.97 6.16
N THR A 76 -0.79 18.83 7.48
CA THR A 76 -0.13 17.76 8.22
C THR A 76 -0.82 16.44 7.88
N THR A 77 -0.03 15.44 7.52
CA THR A 77 -0.53 14.12 7.12
C THR A 77 -0.05 13.03 8.06
N TYR A 78 -0.88 12.03 8.31
CA TYR A 78 -0.46 10.75 8.86
C TYR A 78 -0.03 9.84 7.73
N VAL A 79 1.08 9.12 7.93
CA VAL A 79 1.46 8.00 7.06
C VAL A 79 0.96 6.73 7.70
N LEU A 80 0.21 5.94 6.94
CA LEU A 80 -0.21 4.60 7.32
C LEU A 80 0.59 3.59 6.51
N VAL A 81 1.07 2.55 7.16
CA VAL A 81 1.81 1.45 6.54
C VAL A 81 0.96 0.20 6.63
N CYS A 82 0.81 -0.53 5.53
CA CYS A 82 0.20 -1.85 5.56
C CYS A 82 1.21 -2.84 6.16
N THR A 83 0.99 -3.30 7.38
CA THR A 83 1.87 -4.24 8.08
C THR A 83 1.16 -5.56 8.35
N ASN A 84 1.98 -6.58 8.61
CA ASN A 84 1.51 -7.88 9.05
C ASN A 84 1.29 -7.85 10.57
N THR A 85 0.08 -8.17 11.02
CA THR A 85 -0.25 -8.31 12.44
C THR A 85 -0.68 -9.75 12.76
N PHE A 86 -0.38 -10.22 13.97
CA PHE A 86 -0.81 -11.55 14.41
C PHE A 86 -2.17 -11.45 15.10
N VAL A 87 -3.15 -12.21 14.62
CA VAL A 87 -4.46 -12.26 15.29
C VAL A 87 -4.37 -13.27 16.43
N SER A 88 -4.43 -12.78 17.68
CA SER A 88 -4.58 -13.65 18.85
C SER A 88 -6.02 -14.18 18.89
N SER A 89 -6.25 -15.44 18.53
CA SER A 89 -7.55 -16.08 18.71
C SER A 89 -7.84 -16.26 20.20
N SER A 90 -9.01 -15.80 20.67
CA SER A 90 -9.51 -16.01 22.04
C SER A 90 -9.81 -17.48 22.37
N ASN A 91 -9.78 -18.37 21.37
CA ASN A 91 -9.76 -19.81 21.54
C ASN A 91 -8.30 -20.29 21.47
N HIS A 92 -7.85 -20.97 22.52
CA HIS A 92 -6.50 -21.53 22.70
C HIS A 92 -6.10 -22.64 21.70
N THR A 93 -6.65 -22.64 20.48
CA THR A 93 -6.06 -23.39 19.37
C THR A 93 -4.91 -22.56 18.84
N THR A 94 -3.70 -22.99 19.20
CA THR A 94 -2.41 -22.38 18.88
C THR A 94 -2.17 -22.44 17.38
N ASP A 95 -2.79 -21.53 16.63
CA ASP A 95 -2.46 -21.33 15.22
C ASP A 95 -1.93 -19.91 15.04
N SER A 96 -0.70 -19.71 15.51
CA SER A 96 0.12 -18.50 15.33
C SER A 96 0.42 -18.17 13.87
N SER A 97 -0.12 -18.93 12.91
CA SER A 97 0.07 -18.76 11.47
C SER A 97 -0.91 -17.77 10.84
N ASN A 98 -1.95 -17.36 11.56
CA ASN A 98 -2.95 -16.39 11.11
C ASN A 98 -2.45 -14.95 11.26
N VAL A 99 -1.50 -14.58 10.41
CA VAL A 99 -1.14 -13.18 10.17
C VAL A 99 -2.28 -12.51 9.39
N ALA A 100 -2.73 -11.32 9.76
CA ALA A 100 -3.62 -10.46 8.98
C ALA A 100 -2.83 -9.23 8.53
N ALA A 101 -3.27 -8.57 7.45
CA ALA A 101 -2.70 -7.27 7.09
C ALA A 101 -3.53 -6.16 7.75
N MET A 102 -2.88 -5.16 8.34
CA MET A 102 -3.52 -4.03 9.02
C MET A 102 -2.78 -2.73 8.68
N LEU A 103 -3.49 -1.61 8.68
CA LEU A 103 -2.89 -0.29 8.58
C LEU A 103 -2.44 0.18 9.96
N GLU A 104 -1.15 0.46 10.11
CA GLU A 104 -0.56 1.01 11.32
C GLU A 104 0.03 2.40 11.04
N TYR A 105 0.14 3.24 12.07
CA TYR A 105 0.80 4.54 11.94
C TYR A 105 2.30 4.32 11.67
N GLY A 106 2.77 4.84 10.53
CA GLY A 106 4.18 4.92 10.19
C GLY A 106 4.86 6.13 10.79
N ASP A 107 6.14 6.30 10.47
CA ASP A 107 6.89 7.50 10.81
C ASP A 107 6.26 8.74 10.16
N PRO A 108 6.32 9.92 10.81
CA PRO A 108 5.89 11.16 10.18
C PRO A 108 6.78 11.46 8.98
N VAL A 109 6.17 11.57 7.79
CA VAL A 109 6.86 11.92 6.55
C VAL A 109 6.33 13.23 6.03
N LEU A 110 7.22 14.12 5.58
CA LEU A 110 6.84 15.29 4.81
C LEU A 110 6.47 14.83 3.39
N VAL A 111 5.18 14.79 3.10
CA VAL A 111 4.67 14.41 1.77
C VAL A 111 4.62 15.66 0.90
N PRO A 112 5.41 15.74 -0.19
CA PRO A 112 5.40 16.91 -1.04
C PRO A 112 4.06 17.05 -1.77
N LEU A 113 3.48 18.24 -1.71
CA LEU A 113 2.18 18.56 -2.33
C LEU A 113 2.28 18.62 -3.85
N HIS A 114 1.14 18.59 -4.54
CA HIS A 114 1.12 18.62 -6.01
C HIS A 114 1.89 19.82 -6.59
N HIS A 115 1.76 21.01 -6.00
CA HIS A 115 2.52 22.20 -6.41
C HIS A 115 4.02 22.12 -6.05
N GLN A 116 4.38 21.36 -5.01
CA GLN A 116 5.77 21.08 -4.67
C GLN A 116 6.37 20.00 -5.59
N VAL A 117 5.57 19.03 -6.05
CA VAL A 117 5.96 18.06 -7.09
C VAL A 117 6.29 18.79 -8.39
N ASP A 118 5.46 19.76 -8.81
CA ASP A 118 5.74 20.59 -9.98
C ASP A 118 7.05 21.38 -9.84
N TRP A 119 7.34 21.86 -8.63
CA TRP A 119 8.58 22.57 -8.34
C TRP A 119 9.79 21.63 -8.32
N ILE A 120 9.67 20.46 -7.69
CA ILE A 120 10.70 19.40 -7.67
C ILE A 120 11.01 18.92 -9.09
N ASP A 121 10.00 18.73 -9.93
CA ASP A 121 10.17 18.30 -11.31
C ASP A 121 10.84 19.39 -12.17
N LYS A 122 10.57 20.67 -11.91
CA LYS A 122 11.30 21.78 -12.53
C LYS A 122 12.77 21.80 -12.11
N LEU A 123 13.08 21.59 -10.83
CA LEU A 123 14.46 21.53 -10.33
C LEU A 123 15.24 20.34 -10.92
N LYS A 124 14.60 19.17 -11.05
CA LYS A 124 15.20 18.00 -11.70
C LYS A 124 15.51 18.23 -13.18
N LYS A 125 14.65 18.97 -13.89
CA LYS A 125 14.87 19.30 -15.32
C LYS A 125 15.97 20.34 -15.56
N GLN A 126 16.30 21.16 -14.56
CA GLN A 126 17.34 22.20 -14.64
C GLN A 126 18.72 21.71 -14.21
N SER A 127 18.82 20.52 -13.62
CA SER A 127 20.07 19.92 -13.12
C SER A 127 20.68 18.87 -14.08
N LEU A 128 20.09 18.74 -15.27
CA LEU A 128 20.60 17.98 -16.43
C LEU A 128 21.04 18.96 -17.53
#